data_AF-A0A392MPN9-F1
#
_entry.id   AF-A0A392MPN9-F1
#
_cell.length_a   1.000
_cell.length_b   1.000
_cell.length_c   1.000
_cell.angle_alpha   90.00
_cell.angle_beta   90.00
_cell.angle_gamma   90.00
#
_symmetry.space_group_name_H-M   'P 1'
#
loop_
_entity.id
_entity.type
_entity.pdbx_description
1 polymer ?
#
loop_
_entity_poly.entity_id
_entity_poly.type
_entity_poly.pdbx_seq_one_letter_code
_entity_poly.pdbx_strand_id
1 'polypeptide(L)'
;MQVQRPEIEPIIYRDLFLFRTLASFLNGISIQKLGCNAELIVDEFGEKLLEELDYTLEARNIEDFLENFKDDPTVKIPMVYKQLSGPRVLVMEWIDGIRCTNPQAIKEGGIDLDGFLTIGVSAALRQLLEFGLFHGDPHPGNIFAMRDGRIAYVDFGNVAVLSQFLCGKSFGEYIRQLQPCRSLCYCYETSIKFLLDKVPVLPSIQMAKVAGSGWVFAISDT
;
A
#
# COMPACT_ATOMS: atom_id res chain seq x y z
N MET A 1 -8.50 14.15 -10.38
CA MET A 1 -9.60 14.67 -9.54
C MET A 1 -10.45 13.50 -9.12
N GLN A 2 -10.62 13.28 -7.82
CA GLN A 2 -11.59 12.35 -7.24
C GLN A 2 -12.71 13.15 -6.58
N VAL A 3 -13.93 12.64 -6.71
CA VAL A 3 -15.14 13.26 -6.14
C VAL A 3 -15.93 12.18 -5.44
N GLN A 4 -16.24 12.40 -4.17
CA GLN A 4 -17.04 11.48 -3.39
C GLN A 4 -18.47 11.46 -3.91
N ARG A 5 -19.07 10.27 -3.96
CA ARG A 5 -20.48 10.13 -4.33
C ARG A 5 -21.36 10.84 -3.30
N PRO A 6 -22.37 11.63 -3.72
CA PRO A 6 -23.27 12.28 -2.79
C PRO A 6 -23.99 11.23 -1.93
N GLU A 7 -24.25 11.58 -0.67
CA GLU A 7 -25.02 10.76 0.30
C GLU A 7 -24.43 9.39 0.65
N ILE A 8 -23.16 9.14 0.34
CA ILE A 8 -22.51 7.86 0.70
C ILE A 8 -22.35 7.67 2.21
N GLU A 9 -22.10 8.77 2.93
CA GLU A 9 -21.80 8.77 4.35
C GLU A 9 -23.01 8.26 5.19
N PRO A 10 -24.25 8.77 5.04
CA PRO A 10 -25.42 8.19 5.70
C PRO A 10 -25.66 6.71 5.40
N ILE A 11 -25.38 6.26 4.18
CA ILE A 11 -25.52 4.86 3.76
C ILE A 11 -24.53 3.99 4.54
N ILE A 12 -23.26 4.41 4.59
CA ILE A 12 -22.20 3.69 5.31
C ILE A 12 -22.52 3.60 6.80
N TYR A 13 -22.93 4.71 7.45
CA TYR A 13 -23.29 4.65 8.87
C TYR A 13 -24.43 3.68 9.17
N ARG A 14 -25.46 3.64 8.30
CA ARG A 14 -26.57 2.70 8.44
C ARG A 14 -26.07 1.26 8.29
N ASP A 15 -25.25 0.99 7.29
CA ASP A 15 -24.77 -0.36 7.01
C ASP A 15 -23.82 -0.85 8.12
N LEU A 16 -22.95 0.02 8.65
CA LEU A 16 -22.12 -0.26 9.84
C LEU A 16 -22.97 -0.55 11.08
N PHE A 17 -24.05 0.19 11.30
CA PHE A 17 -24.98 -0.09 12.39
C PHE A 17 -25.61 -1.49 12.27
N LEU A 18 -26.03 -1.88 11.06
CA LEU A 18 -26.57 -3.22 10.79
C LEU A 18 -25.51 -4.31 11.01
N PHE A 19 -24.30 -4.10 10.51
CA PHE A 19 -23.20 -5.06 10.72
C PHE A 19 -22.84 -5.21 12.18
N ARG A 20 -22.77 -4.12 12.94
CA ARG A 20 -22.47 -4.17 14.37
C ARG A 20 -23.57 -4.89 15.15
N THR A 21 -24.83 -4.64 14.80
CA THR A 21 -25.98 -5.33 15.37
C THR A 21 -25.90 -6.84 15.12
N LEU A 22 -25.62 -7.25 13.88
CA LEU A 22 -25.43 -8.66 13.52
C LEU A 22 -24.24 -9.28 14.26
N ALA A 23 -23.13 -8.55 14.36
CA ALA A 23 -21.93 -8.98 15.07
C ALA A 23 -22.20 -9.26 16.55
N SER A 24 -23.02 -8.45 17.23
CA SER A 24 -23.39 -8.69 18.63
C SER A 24 -24.14 -10.02 18.82
N PHE A 25 -24.98 -10.44 17.85
CA PHE A 25 -25.67 -11.73 17.90
C PHE A 25 -24.74 -12.91 17.64
N LEU A 26 -23.70 -12.71 16.82
CA LEU A 26 -22.74 -13.73 16.44
C LEU A 26 -21.51 -13.78 17.35
N ASN A 27 -21.39 -12.86 18.32
CA ASN A 27 -20.17 -12.68 19.09
C ASN A 27 -19.76 -13.97 19.84
N GLY A 28 -20.73 -14.69 20.44
CA GLY A 28 -20.46 -15.97 21.10
C GLY A 28 -19.93 -17.05 20.15
N ILE A 29 -20.42 -17.10 18.91
CA ILE A 29 -19.95 -18.04 17.88
C ILE A 29 -18.56 -17.62 17.38
N SER A 30 -18.34 -16.32 17.18
CA SER A 30 -17.07 -15.76 16.72
C SER A 30 -15.95 -16.03 17.72
N ILE A 31 -16.17 -15.79 19.01
CA ILE A 31 -15.17 -16.07 20.05
C ILE A 31 -14.85 -17.57 20.09
N GLN A 32 -15.85 -18.43 19.97
CA GLN A 32 -15.63 -19.89 20.01
C GLN A 32 -14.94 -20.46 18.77
N LYS A 33 -15.24 -19.96 17.56
CA LYS A 33 -14.72 -20.51 16.30
C LYS A 33 -13.50 -19.79 15.74
N LEU A 34 -13.45 -18.47 15.92
CA LEU A 34 -12.43 -17.60 15.32
C LEU A 34 -11.50 -17.00 16.38
N GLY A 35 -11.86 -17.08 17.67
CA GLY A 35 -11.05 -16.55 18.77
C GLY A 35 -11.07 -15.02 18.86
N CYS A 36 -11.96 -14.35 18.11
CA CYS A 36 -12.03 -12.89 18.02
C CYS A 36 -13.46 -12.38 18.29
N ASN A 37 -13.55 -11.17 18.81
CA ASN A 37 -14.81 -10.48 19.03
C ASN A 37 -15.31 -9.89 17.71
N ALA A 38 -16.49 -10.33 17.27
CA ALA A 38 -17.06 -9.90 16.00
C ALA A 38 -17.35 -8.39 15.96
N GLU A 39 -17.70 -7.79 17.10
CA GLU A 39 -17.96 -6.34 17.19
C GLU A 39 -16.68 -5.55 17.00
N LEU A 40 -15.56 -6.00 17.61
CA LEU A 40 -14.26 -5.34 17.43
C LEU A 40 -13.84 -5.35 15.95
N ILE A 41 -14.08 -6.45 15.24
CA ILE A 41 -13.78 -6.52 13.80
C ILE A 41 -14.60 -5.50 13.01
N VAL A 42 -15.90 -5.39 13.31
CA VAL A 42 -16.77 -4.41 12.64
C VAL A 42 -16.35 -2.98 12.97
N ASP A 43 -15.89 -2.73 14.19
CA ASP A 43 -15.43 -1.42 14.63
C ASP A 43 -14.14 -1.01 13.90
N GLU A 44 -13.14 -1.89 13.84
CA GLU A 44 -11.91 -1.65 13.08
C GLU A 44 -12.18 -1.43 11.58
N PHE A 45 -13.10 -2.23 11.02
CA PHE A 45 -13.54 -2.06 9.63
C PHE A 45 -14.24 -0.72 9.42
N GLY A 46 -15.13 -0.33 10.35
CA GLY A 46 -15.85 0.93 10.30
C GLY A 46 -14.92 2.14 10.38
N GLU A 47 -13.94 2.12 11.29
CA GLU A 47 -12.92 3.17 11.38
C GLU A 47 -12.16 3.32 10.07
N LYS A 48 -11.69 2.20 9.49
CA LYS A 48 -10.96 2.23 8.21
C LYS A 48 -11.81 2.74 7.05
N LEU A 49 -13.08 2.31 6.96
CA LEU A 49 -13.99 2.83 5.95
C LEU A 49 -14.24 4.33 6.09
N LEU A 50 -14.35 4.85 7.31
CA LEU A 50 -14.57 6.27 7.55
C LEU A 50 -13.33 7.10 7.23
N GLU A 51 -12.11 6.57 7.48
CA GLU A 51 -10.87 7.19 7.04
C GLU A 51 -10.82 7.34 5.50
N GLU A 52 -11.29 6.33 4.75
CA GLU A 52 -11.38 6.39 3.28
C GLU A 52 -12.38 7.44 2.76
N LEU A 53 -13.32 7.91 3.59
CA LEU A 53 -14.29 8.95 3.20
C LEU A 53 -13.77 10.37 3.32
N ASP A 54 -12.62 10.58 3.96
CA ASP A 54 -12.02 11.90 4.11
C ASP A 54 -10.79 12.05 3.22
N TYR A 55 -10.99 12.67 2.06
CA TYR A 55 -9.88 12.93 1.12
C TYR A 55 -8.81 13.89 1.65
N THR A 56 -9.02 14.55 2.80
CA THR A 56 -7.93 15.32 3.43
C THR A 56 -6.84 14.42 4.00
N LEU A 57 -7.15 13.17 4.37
CA LEU A 57 -6.16 12.16 4.74
C LEU A 57 -5.33 11.75 3.53
N GLU A 58 -5.97 11.41 2.42
CA GLU A 58 -5.27 11.05 1.18
C GLU A 58 -4.39 12.21 0.67
N ALA A 59 -4.86 13.45 0.74
CA ALA A 59 -4.06 14.63 0.40
C ALA A 59 -2.77 14.74 1.24
N ARG A 60 -2.86 14.50 2.55
CA ARG A 60 -1.69 14.50 3.45
C ARG A 60 -0.73 13.35 3.12
N ASN A 61 -1.27 12.16 2.86
CA ASN A 61 -0.46 11.02 2.46
C ASN A 61 0.34 11.31 1.18
N ILE A 62 -0.29 11.95 0.17
CA ILE A 62 0.42 12.37 -1.05
C ILE A 62 1.58 13.32 -0.71
N GLU A 63 1.36 14.28 0.18
CA GLU A 63 2.39 15.24 0.59
C GLU A 63 3.56 14.59 1.33
N ASP A 64 3.27 13.64 2.22
CA ASP A 64 4.31 12.88 2.94
C ASP A 64 5.14 12.05 1.95
N PHE A 65 4.50 11.40 0.97
CA PHE A 65 5.20 10.67 -0.09
C PHE A 65 6.04 11.60 -0.99
N LEU A 66 5.49 12.77 -1.33
CA LEU A 66 6.20 13.77 -2.14
C LEU A 66 7.47 14.23 -1.43
N GLU A 67 7.40 14.48 -0.12
CA GLU A 67 8.56 14.87 0.69
C GLU A 67 9.59 13.74 0.81
N ASN A 68 9.13 12.50 1.05
CA ASN A 68 10.02 11.33 1.14
C ASN A 68 10.81 11.07 -0.15
N PHE A 69 10.17 11.26 -1.31
CA PHE A 69 10.78 11.05 -2.62
C PHE A 69 11.33 12.33 -3.27
N LYS A 70 11.41 13.46 -2.56
CA LYS A 70 11.82 14.76 -3.15
C LYS A 70 13.19 14.74 -3.84
N ASP A 71 14.10 13.91 -3.35
CA ASP A 71 15.47 13.77 -3.85
C ASP A 71 15.63 12.58 -4.83
N ASP A 72 14.53 11.88 -5.15
CA ASP A 72 14.50 10.75 -6.07
C ASP A 72 13.84 11.14 -7.41
N PRO A 73 14.61 11.39 -8.47
CA PRO A 73 14.04 11.76 -9.75
C PRO A 73 13.34 10.58 -10.45
N THR A 74 13.47 9.34 -9.95
CA THR A 74 12.90 8.14 -10.59
C THR A 74 11.44 7.88 -10.19
N VAL A 75 10.97 8.52 -9.11
CA VAL A 75 9.61 8.39 -8.59
C VAL A 75 8.84 9.70 -8.77
N LYS A 76 7.63 9.60 -9.32
CA LYS A 76 6.72 10.73 -9.53
C LYS A 76 5.53 10.61 -8.59
N ILE A 77 5.45 11.56 -7.66
CA ILE A 77 4.28 11.78 -6.82
C ILE A 77 3.52 13.01 -7.37
N PRO A 78 2.19 12.96 -7.54
CA PRO A 78 1.43 14.09 -8.03
C PRO A 78 1.37 15.22 -7.00
N MET A 79 1.42 16.47 -7.44
CA MET A 79 1.17 17.62 -6.57
C MET A 79 -0.31 17.71 -6.18
N VAL A 80 -0.63 18.00 -4.92
CA VAL A 80 -2.01 18.31 -4.47
C VAL A 80 -2.31 19.79 -4.63
N TYR A 81 -3.46 20.11 -5.24
CA TYR A 81 -4.01 21.47 -5.28
C TYR A 81 -4.88 21.70 -4.04
N LYS A 82 -4.24 22.05 -2.91
CA LYS A 82 -4.88 22.22 -1.60
C LYS A 82 -6.10 23.14 -1.62
N GLN A 83 -6.03 24.25 -2.36
CA GLN A 83 -7.12 25.25 -2.40
C GLN A 83 -8.38 24.73 -3.10
N LEU A 84 -8.24 23.65 -3.89
CA LEU A 84 -9.33 23.01 -4.63
C LEU A 84 -9.73 21.66 -4.01
N SER A 85 -9.08 21.27 -2.91
CA SER A 85 -9.29 19.98 -2.25
C SER A 85 -9.94 20.16 -0.87
N GLY A 86 -10.63 19.13 -0.41
CA GLY A 86 -11.30 19.08 0.88
C GLY A 86 -11.84 17.68 1.17
N PRO A 87 -12.66 17.49 2.21
CA PRO A 87 -13.06 16.15 2.66
C PRO A 87 -13.74 15.28 1.58
N ARG A 88 -14.42 15.91 0.61
CA ARG A 88 -15.23 15.22 -0.42
C ARG A 88 -14.67 15.32 -1.83
N VAL A 89 -13.61 16.11 -2.03
CA VAL A 89 -13.00 16.32 -3.36
C VAL A 89 -11.48 16.37 -3.21
N LEU A 90 -10.77 15.58 -4.00
CA LEU A 90 -9.31 15.64 -4.12
C LEU A 90 -8.92 16.10 -5.52
N VAL A 91 -8.16 17.19 -5.60
CA VAL A 91 -7.62 17.71 -6.85
C VAL A 91 -6.10 17.64 -6.80
N MET A 92 -5.52 16.88 -7.73
CA MET A 92 -4.08 16.65 -7.83
C MET A 92 -3.62 16.75 -9.29
N GLU A 93 -2.31 16.83 -9.48
CA GLU A 93 -1.64 16.84 -10.77
C GLU A 93 -2.10 15.66 -11.64
N TRP A 94 -2.33 15.95 -12.92
CA TRP A 94 -2.64 14.92 -13.89
C TRP A 94 -1.37 14.14 -14.26
N ILE A 95 -1.41 12.82 -14.07
CA ILE A 95 -0.33 11.91 -14.48
C ILE A 95 -0.64 11.37 -15.89
N ASP A 96 0.11 11.85 -16.89
CA ASP A 96 0.10 11.30 -18.25
C ASP A 96 1.13 10.16 -18.37
N GLY A 97 0.74 8.97 -17.93
CA GLY A 97 1.53 7.75 -18.00
C GLY A 97 0.71 6.56 -18.49
N ILE A 98 1.38 5.42 -18.68
CA ILE A 98 0.75 4.15 -19.06
C ILE A 98 0.44 3.37 -17.79
N ARG A 99 -0.82 3.01 -17.55
CA ARG A 99 -1.20 2.18 -16.40
C ARG A 99 -0.49 0.82 -16.45
N CYS A 100 0.03 0.37 -15.31
CA CYS A 100 0.70 -0.94 -15.21
C CYS A 100 -0.25 -2.13 -15.44
N THR A 101 -1.57 -1.91 -15.45
CA THR A 101 -2.56 -2.91 -15.92
C THR A 101 -2.49 -3.19 -17.42
N ASN A 102 -1.75 -2.42 -18.21
CA ASN A 102 -1.58 -2.63 -19.65
C ASN A 102 -0.09 -2.83 -20.03
N PRO A 103 0.48 -4.03 -19.77
CA PRO A 103 1.88 -4.32 -20.10
C PRO A 103 2.21 -4.20 -21.59
N GLN A 104 1.22 -4.45 -22.47
CA GLN A 104 1.41 -4.36 -23.91
C GLN A 104 1.66 -2.90 -24.32
N ALA A 105 0.88 -1.96 -23.79
CA ALA A 105 1.09 -0.53 -24.05
C ALA A 105 2.44 -0.04 -23.49
N ILE A 106 2.90 -0.56 -22.35
CA ILE A 106 4.23 -0.23 -21.80
C ILE A 106 5.32 -0.66 -22.78
N LYS A 107 5.20 -1.87 -23.33
CA LYS A 107 6.15 -2.42 -24.30
C LYS A 107 6.14 -1.66 -25.62
N GLU A 108 4.96 -1.32 -26.14
CA GLU A 108 4.77 -0.52 -27.35
C GLU A 108 5.25 0.93 -27.17
N GLY A 109 5.16 1.45 -25.94
CA GLY A 109 5.65 2.77 -25.57
C GLY A 109 7.17 2.90 -25.50
N GLY A 110 7.91 1.80 -25.74
CA GLY A 110 9.38 1.81 -25.75
C GLY A 110 10.01 2.00 -24.36
N ILE A 111 9.26 1.75 -23.29
CA ILE A 111 9.76 1.85 -21.91
C ILE A 111 10.68 0.67 -21.63
N ASP A 112 11.85 0.94 -21.06
CA ASP A 112 12.75 -0.10 -20.54
C ASP A 112 12.09 -0.78 -19.34
N LEU A 113 11.55 -1.98 -19.58
CA LEU A 113 10.79 -2.72 -18.58
C LEU A 113 11.66 -3.17 -17.41
N ASP A 114 12.90 -3.56 -17.66
CA ASP A 114 13.80 -4.06 -16.61
C ASP A 114 14.25 -2.91 -15.70
N GLY A 115 14.59 -1.76 -16.28
CA GLY A 115 14.86 -0.52 -15.55
C GLY A 115 13.65 -0.05 -14.74
N PHE A 116 12.46 -0.05 -15.35
CA PHE A 116 11.21 0.32 -14.68
C PHE A 116 10.89 -0.58 -13.47
N LEU A 117 11.03 -1.89 -13.63
CA LEU A 117 10.83 -2.85 -12.53
C LEU A 117 11.86 -2.64 -11.42
N THR A 118 13.12 -2.37 -11.78
CA THR A 118 14.19 -2.08 -10.81
C THR A 118 13.86 -0.83 -9.98
N ILE A 119 13.38 0.23 -10.62
CA ILE A 119 12.91 1.45 -9.94
C ILE A 119 11.74 1.12 -9.00
N GLY A 120 10.75 0.37 -9.47
CA GLY A 120 9.58 0.00 -8.67
C GLY A 120 9.94 -0.81 -7.41
N VAL A 121 10.84 -1.78 -7.52
CA VAL A 121 11.33 -2.56 -6.38
C VAL A 121 12.10 -1.68 -5.41
N SER A 122 13.00 -0.83 -5.93
CA SER A 122 13.76 0.11 -5.12
C SER A 122 12.84 1.05 -4.34
N ALA A 123 11.86 1.67 -5.00
CA ALA A 123 10.89 2.57 -4.37
C ALA A 123 10.08 1.86 -3.26
N ALA A 124 9.63 0.63 -3.50
CA ALA A 124 8.90 -0.16 -2.51
C ALA A 124 9.77 -0.51 -1.28
N LEU A 125 11.05 -0.85 -1.49
CA LEU A 125 11.97 -1.11 -0.39
C LEU A 125 12.28 0.15 0.41
N ARG A 126 12.46 1.31 -0.25
CA ARG A 126 12.69 2.59 0.44
C ARG A 126 11.50 3.00 1.31
N GLN A 127 10.27 2.84 0.82
CA GLN A 127 9.05 3.04 1.61
C GLN A 127 9.08 2.25 2.93
N LEU A 128 9.44 0.97 2.85
CA LEU A 128 9.48 0.09 4.02
C LEU A 128 10.67 0.34 4.94
N LEU A 129 11.87 0.49 4.37
CA LEU A 129 13.14 0.44 5.12
C LEU A 129 13.70 1.80 5.48
N GLU A 130 13.43 2.81 4.66
CA GLU A 130 13.98 4.17 4.82
C GLU A 130 12.94 5.11 5.41
N PHE A 131 11.72 5.11 4.87
CA PHE A 131 10.69 6.07 5.24
C PHE A 131 9.80 5.60 6.39
N GLY A 132 9.65 4.28 6.55
CA GLY A 132 8.68 3.71 7.49
C GLY A 132 7.22 4.09 7.15
N LEU A 133 6.98 4.50 5.91
CA LEU A 133 5.69 4.90 5.36
C LEU A 133 5.52 4.17 4.02
N PHE A 134 4.52 3.29 3.93
CA PHE A 134 4.34 2.47 2.74
C PHE A 134 2.92 2.52 2.21
N HIS A 135 2.84 2.40 0.90
CA HIS A 135 1.59 2.44 0.15
C HIS A 135 0.86 1.12 0.35
N GLY A 136 -0.23 1.09 1.14
CA GLY A 136 -0.88 -0.13 1.62
C GLY A 136 -1.54 -1.00 0.54
N ASP A 137 -1.84 -0.44 -0.64
CA ASP A 137 -2.37 -1.18 -1.78
C ASP A 137 -1.71 -0.76 -3.13
N PRO A 138 -0.45 -1.17 -3.42
CA PRO A 138 0.25 -0.78 -4.63
C PRO A 138 -0.23 -1.61 -5.84
N HIS A 139 -1.55 -1.65 -6.05
CA HIS A 139 -2.17 -2.37 -7.16
C HIS A 139 -1.73 -1.75 -8.50
N PRO A 140 -1.52 -2.53 -9.58
CA PRO A 140 -1.10 -2.02 -10.89
C PRO A 140 -2.04 -0.96 -11.50
N GLY A 141 -3.27 -0.84 -10.99
CA GLY A 141 -4.22 0.20 -11.37
C GLY A 141 -3.86 1.60 -10.84
N ASN A 142 -3.09 1.66 -9.76
CA ASN A 142 -2.68 2.87 -9.04
C ASN A 142 -1.23 3.27 -9.35
N ILE A 143 -0.57 2.51 -10.24
CA ILE A 143 0.81 2.71 -10.66
C ILE A 143 0.85 2.95 -12.16
N PHE A 144 1.63 3.95 -12.56
CA PHE A 144 1.82 4.37 -13.94
C PHE A 144 3.30 4.31 -14.31
N ALA A 145 3.57 3.79 -15.50
CA ALA A 145 4.85 3.93 -16.16
C ALA A 145 4.87 5.24 -16.95
N MET A 146 5.71 6.17 -16.53
CA MET A 146 5.91 7.43 -17.25
C MET A 146 6.70 7.17 -18.53
N ARG A 147 6.47 7.97 -19.57
CA ARG A 147 7.18 7.82 -20.85
C ARG A 147 8.69 8.04 -20.75
N ASP A 148 9.14 8.70 -19.70
CA ASP A 148 10.57 8.92 -19.37
C ASP A 148 11.17 7.82 -18.49
N GLY A 149 10.43 6.74 -18.23
CA GLY A 149 10.89 5.58 -17.46
C GLY A 149 10.64 5.67 -15.94
N ARG A 150 10.11 6.80 -15.45
CA ARG A 150 9.77 6.94 -14.03
C ARG A 150 8.54 6.12 -13.63
N ILE A 151 8.46 5.77 -12.35
CA ILE A 151 7.26 5.20 -11.74
C ILE A 151 6.42 6.32 -11.11
N ALA A 152 5.10 6.31 -11.33
CA ALA A 152 4.18 7.26 -10.71
C ALA A 152 3.09 6.56 -9.92
N TYR A 153 2.79 7.07 -8.72
CA TYR A 153 1.72 6.60 -7.84
C TYR A 153 0.57 7.62 -7.86
N VAL A 154 -0.70 7.17 -7.86
CA VAL A 154 -1.86 8.07 -8.00
C VAL A 154 -3.00 7.86 -7.00
N ASP A 155 -2.89 6.88 -6.11
CA ASP A 155 -3.92 6.60 -5.09
C ASP A 155 -3.19 6.43 -3.78
N PHE A 156 -3.54 7.24 -2.78
CA PHE A 156 -2.88 7.19 -1.48
C PHE A 156 -3.92 7.05 -0.36
N GLY A 157 -5.10 6.52 -0.69
CA GLY A 157 -6.19 6.32 0.26
C GLY A 157 -5.84 5.29 1.33
N ASN A 158 -4.98 4.32 0.99
CA ASN A 158 -4.48 3.32 1.93
C ASN A 158 -2.96 3.44 2.09
N VAL A 159 -2.53 3.98 3.23
CA VAL A 159 -1.12 4.11 3.63
C VAL A 159 -0.96 3.58 5.04
N ALA A 160 0.16 2.92 5.28
CA ALA A 160 0.48 2.39 6.60
C ALA A 160 1.84 2.94 7.08
N VAL A 161 1.88 3.25 8.36
CA VAL A 161 3.05 3.78 9.06
C VAL A 161 3.61 2.69 9.95
N LEU A 162 4.92 2.51 9.92
CA LEU A 162 5.62 1.64 10.87
C LEU A 162 6.24 2.49 11.97
N SER A 163 5.93 2.14 13.21
CA SER A 163 6.48 2.85 14.36
C SER A 163 8.02 2.79 14.35
N GLN A 164 8.65 3.91 14.70
CA GLN A 164 10.09 4.14 14.64
C GLN A 164 10.95 3.15 15.45
N PHE A 165 10.35 2.32 16.31
CA PHE A 165 11.01 1.23 17.04
C PHE A 165 11.62 0.15 16.13
N LEU A 166 11.31 0.17 14.83
CA LEU A 166 11.84 -0.73 13.81
C LEU A 166 12.99 -0.14 12.99
N CYS A 167 13.16 1.19 13.02
CA CYS A 167 14.23 1.91 12.33
C CYS A 167 15.55 1.68 13.10
N GLY A 168 16.20 0.54 12.83
CA GLY A 168 17.41 0.08 13.52
C GLY A 168 17.45 -1.43 13.78
N LYS A 169 16.40 -2.18 13.43
CA LYS A 169 16.35 -3.64 13.54
C LYS A 169 16.70 -4.30 12.20
N SER A 170 17.25 -5.51 12.25
CA SER A 170 17.59 -6.26 11.04
C SER A 170 16.32 -6.59 10.24
N PHE A 171 16.45 -6.64 8.91
CA PHE A 171 15.36 -6.96 7.99
C PHE A 171 14.59 -8.25 8.37
N GLY A 172 15.26 -9.23 8.99
CA GLY A 172 14.64 -10.48 9.46
C GLY A 172 13.69 -10.32 10.66
N GLU A 173 13.91 -9.33 11.54
CA GLU A 173 12.96 -9.02 12.63
C GLU A 173 11.74 -8.24 12.14
N TYR A 174 11.91 -7.48 11.07
CA TYR A 174 10.86 -6.72 10.41
C TYR A 174 9.81 -7.64 9.77
N ILE A 175 10.27 -8.66 9.04
CA ILE A 175 9.40 -9.66 8.41
C ILE A 175 8.59 -10.47 9.44
N ARG A 176 9.16 -10.77 10.61
CA ARG A 176 8.41 -11.44 11.70
C ARG A 176 7.29 -10.57 12.28
N GLN A 177 7.45 -9.25 12.29
CA GLN A 177 6.44 -8.33 12.83
C GLN A 177 5.35 -7.94 11.84
N LEU A 178 5.53 -8.22 10.54
CA LEU A 178 4.46 -8.15 9.54
C LEU A 178 3.51 -9.37 9.60
N GLN A 179 3.90 -10.46 10.28
CA GLN A 179 3.09 -11.68 10.42
C GLN A 179 1.73 -11.57 11.17
N PRO A 180 1.45 -10.59 12.05
CA PRO A 180 0.14 -10.49 12.70
C PRO A 180 -0.99 -10.13 11.72
N CYS A 181 -0.67 -9.45 10.61
CA CYS A 181 -1.63 -8.99 9.63
C CYS A 181 -1.68 -9.96 8.43
N ARG A 182 -2.37 -11.11 8.59
CA ARG A 182 -2.45 -12.18 7.57
C ARG A 182 -2.90 -11.70 6.19
N SER A 183 -3.69 -10.64 6.10
CA SER A 183 -4.18 -10.04 4.85
C SER A 183 -3.13 -9.17 4.15
N LEU A 184 -2.45 -8.28 4.88
CA LEU A 184 -1.39 -7.42 4.33
C LEU A 184 -0.17 -8.24 3.88
N CYS A 185 0.23 -9.25 4.67
CA CYS A 185 1.35 -10.12 4.33
C CYS A 185 1.12 -10.92 3.03
N TYR A 186 -0.14 -11.25 2.69
CA TYR A 186 -0.46 -12.04 1.49
C TYR A 186 -0.39 -11.22 0.20
N CYS A 187 -0.85 -9.95 0.24
CA CYS A 187 -0.73 -9.01 -0.88
C CYS A 187 0.74 -8.69 -1.18
N TYR A 188 1.56 -8.56 -0.14
CA TYR A 188 2.99 -8.29 -0.27
C TYR A 188 3.83 -9.53 -0.57
N GLU A 189 3.56 -10.70 0.01
CA GLU A 189 4.25 -11.94 -0.39
C GLU A 189 4.08 -12.21 -1.87
N THR A 190 2.87 -12.01 -2.42
CA THR A 190 2.63 -12.27 -3.85
C THR A 190 3.30 -11.23 -4.73
N SER A 191 3.25 -9.95 -4.35
CA SER A 191 3.82 -8.84 -5.13
C SER A 191 5.35 -8.80 -5.04
N ILE A 192 5.93 -8.93 -3.84
CA ILE A 192 7.38 -8.95 -3.63
C ILE A 192 8.00 -10.25 -4.17
N LYS A 193 7.36 -11.42 -4.02
CA LYS A 193 7.88 -12.67 -4.60
C LYS A 193 7.84 -12.66 -6.13
N PHE A 194 6.79 -12.10 -6.73
CA PHE A 194 6.73 -11.89 -8.18
C PHE A 194 7.86 -10.94 -8.66
N LEU A 195 8.16 -9.90 -7.88
CA LEU A 195 9.21 -8.93 -8.19
C LEU A 195 10.63 -9.50 -7.99
N LEU A 196 10.86 -10.32 -6.97
CA LEU A 196 12.16 -10.93 -6.69
C LEU A 196 12.49 -12.14 -7.57
N ASP A 197 11.48 -12.90 -8.02
CA ASP A 197 11.68 -14.00 -8.98
C ASP A 197 12.05 -13.49 -10.40
N LYS A 198 11.83 -12.20 -10.68
CA LYS A 198 11.97 -11.60 -12.01
C LYS A 198 13.14 -10.62 -12.14
N VAL A 199 13.69 -10.12 -11.05
CA VAL A 199 14.78 -9.13 -11.08
C VAL A 199 15.92 -9.59 -10.17
N PRO A 200 17.14 -9.86 -10.70
CA PRO A 200 18.30 -10.22 -9.89
C PRO A 200 18.87 -8.94 -9.26
N VAL A 201 18.18 -8.36 -8.27
CA VAL A 201 18.68 -7.18 -7.56
C VAL A 201 19.13 -7.57 -6.16
N LEU A 202 20.44 -7.36 -5.94
CA LEU A 202 21.22 -7.48 -4.70
C LEU A 202 21.78 -8.89 -4.42
N PRO A 203 23.11 -9.11 -4.57
CA PRO A 203 23.80 -10.31 -4.08
C PRO A 203 23.65 -10.56 -2.57
N SER A 204 23.15 -9.57 -1.82
CA SER A 204 23.08 -9.57 -0.36
C SER A 204 21.69 -9.88 0.23
N ILE A 205 20.64 -10.07 -0.58
CA ILE A 205 19.30 -10.44 -0.09
C ILE A 205 18.86 -11.74 -0.78
N GLN A 206 18.86 -12.86 -0.04
CA GLN A 206 18.40 -14.16 -0.54
C GLN A 206 17.09 -14.58 0.13
N MET A 207 16.17 -15.18 -0.62
CA MET A 207 14.99 -15.82 -0.04
C MET A 207 15.35 -17.22 0.49
N ALA A 208 15.16 -17.45 1.78
CA ALA A 208 15.32 -18.75 2.42
C ALA A 208 13.96 -19.32 2.81
N LYS A 209 13.73 -20.60 2.48
CA LYS A 209 12.53 -21.33 2.92
C LYS A 209 12.73 -21.80 4.35
N VAL A 210 12.00 -21.23 5.30
CA VAL A 210 12.03 -21.70 6.69
C VAL A 210 11.08 -22.88 6.82
N ALA A 211 11.59 -24.00 7.33
CA ALA A 211 10.80 -25.22 7.48
C ALA A 211 9.60 -24.97 8.43
N GLY A 212 8.39 -24.96 7.85
CA GLY A 212 7.13 -24.84 8.61
C GLY A 212 6.51 -23.43 8.71
N SER A 213 7.15 -22.37 8.18
CA SER A 213 6.64 -20.99 8.36
C SER A 213 6.97 -20.05 7.18
N GLY A 214 6.64 -20.45 5.96
CA GLY A 214 6.67 -19.57 4.78
C GLY A 214 8.07 -19.17 4.30
N TRP A 215 8.12 -18.23 3.35
CA TRP A 215 9.37 -17.70 2.80
C TRP A 215 9.87 -16.55 3.67
N VAL A 216 11.16 -16.52 3.99
CA VAL A 216 11.77 -15.46 4.79
C VAL A 216 12.95 -14.88 4.02
N PHE A 217 13.12 -13.56 4.07
CA PHE A 217 14.31 -12.92 3.52
C PHE A 217 15.49 -13.07 4.47
N ALA A 218 16.61 -13.57 3.95
CA ALA A 218 17.89 -13.69 4.65
C ALA A 218 18.91 -12.75 4.00
N ILE A 219 19.60 -11.96 4.83
CA ILE A 219 20.77 -11.19 4.42
C ILE A 219 22.00 -12.04 4.77
N SER A 220 22.91 -12.24 3.81
CA SER A 220 24.21 -12.84 4.12
C SER A 220 25.16 -11.74 4.58
N ASP A 221 25.53 -11.76 5.86
CA ASP A 221 26.59 -10.90 6.38
C ASP A 221 27.93 -11.32 5.74
N THR A 222 28.58 -10.40 5.02
CA THR A 222 30.02 -10.46 4.76
C THR A 222 30.74 -9.58 5.76
#